data_AF-A0A7Y3HQ92-F1
#
_entry.id   AF-A0A7Y3HQ92-F1
#
_cell.length_a   1.000
_cell.length_b   1.000
_cell.length_c   1.000
_cell.angle_alpha   90.00
_cell.angle_beta   90.00
_cell.angle_gamma   90.00
#
_symmetry.space_group_name_H-M   'P 1'
#
loop_
_entity.id
_entity.type
_entity.pdbx_description
1 polymer ?
#
loop_
_entity_poly.entity_id
_entity_poly.type
_entity_poly.pdbx_seq_one_letter_code
_entity_poly.pdbx_strand_id
1 'polypeptide(L)' 'MGKLKLDLHDIYNNTKAIDKALEEIFEEAVEKKIKEVEIIPGKGSGQLR' A
#
# COMPACT_ATOMS: atom_id res chain seq x y z
N MET A 1 -9.84 16.90 0.62
CA MET A 1 -9.62 15.60 -0.07
C MET A 1 -8.33 15.04 0.48
N GLY A 2 -8.41 13.99 1.29
CA GLY A 2 -7.23 13.34 1.88
C GLY A 2 -6.74 12.22 0.98
N LYS A 3 -5.43 11.97 0.98
CA LYS A 3 -4.81 10.79 0.38
C LYS A 3 -4.62 9.73 1.46
N LEU A 4 -4.90 8.46 1.15
CA LEU A 4 -4.48 7.35 2.00
C LEU A 4 -3.02 7.02 1.72
N LYS A 5 -2.32 6.49 2.72
CA LYS A 5 -0.92 6.16 2.61
C LYS A 5 -0.69 4.74 3.11
N LEU A 6 -0.15 3.88 2.24
CA LEU A 6 0.30 2.54 2.60
C LEU A 6 1.82 2.50 2.65
N ASP A 7 2.37 2.13 3.79
CA ASP A 7 3.80 1.90 3.95
C ASP A 7 4.10 0.40 3.98
N LEU A 8 4.84 -0.09 2.97
CA LEU A 8 5.21 -1.50 2.85
C LEU A 8 6.61 -1.80 3.38
N HIS A 9 7.30 -0.85 4.02
CA HIS A 9 8.68 -1.02 4.47
C HIS A 9 8.87 -2.21 5.41
N ASP A 10 7.94 -2.45 6.32
CA ASP A 10 8.07 -3.53 7.31
C ASP A 10 7.76 -4.91 6.75
N ILE A 11 7.01 -4.96 5.64
CA ILE A 11 6.51 -6.20 5.03
C ILE A 11 7.03 -6.42 3.60
N TYR A 12 8.08 -5.68 3.21
CA TYR A 12 8.60 -5.62 1.85
C TYR A 12 9.01 -6.98 1.25
N ASN A 13 9.36 -7.96 2.09
CA ASN A 13 9.78 -9.30 1.70
C ASN A 13 8.70 -10.37 1.94
N ASN A 14 7.49 -9.97 2.35
CA ASN A 14 6.38 -10.87 2.64
C ASN A 14 5.23 -10.58 1.68
N THR A 15 5.23 -11.25 0.52
CA THR A 15 4.22 -11.07 -0.53
C THR A 15 2.79 -11.22 -0.01
N LYS A 16 2.53 -12.20 0.86
CA LYS A 16 1.18 -12.41 1.42
C LYS A 16 0.72 -11.24 2.29
N ALA A 17 1.63 -10.64 3.05
CA ALA A 17 1.32 -9.47 3.86
C ALA A 17 1.09 -8.24 2.99
N ILE A 18 1.86 -8.09 1.90
CA ILE A 18 1.69 -7.01 0.93
C ILE A 18 0.31 -7.09 0.27
N ASP A 19 -0.07 -8.27 -0.24
CA ASP A 19 -1.36 -8.46 -0.91
C ASP A 19 -2.52 -8.10 0.03
N LYS A 20 -2.47 -8.57 1.28
CA LYS A 20 -3.46 -8.24 2.29
C LYS A 20 -3.52 -6.74 2.59
N ALA A 21 -2.39 -6.09 2.78
CA ALA A 21 -2.34 -4.66 3.10
C ALA A 21 -2.83 -3.78 1.93
N LEU A 22 -2.60 -4.21 0.68
CA LEU A 22 -3.14 -3.57 -0.51
C LEU A 22 -4.66 -3.71 -0.58
N GLU A 23 -5.19 -4.90 -0.36
CA GLU A 23 -6.64 -5.15 -0.35
C GLU A 23 -7.33 -4.28 0.71
N GLU A 24 -6.84 -4.28 1.94
CA GLU A 24 -7.38 -3.49 3.05
C GLU A 24 -7.40 -1.98 2.73
N ILE A 25 -6.32 -1.42 2.18
CA ILE A 25 -6.30 0.03 1.90
C ILE A 25 -7.17 0.43 0.72
N PHE A 26 -7.38 -0.46 -0.25
CA PHE A 26 -8.32 -0.20 -1.35
C PHE A 26 -9.76 -0.26 -0.88
N GLU A 27 -10.12 -1.22 -0.03
CA GLU A 27 -11.44 -1.26 0.61
C GLU A 27 -11.69 0.02 1.40
N GLU A 28 -10.72 0.46 2.21
CA GLU A 28 -10.79 1.72 2.96
C GLU A 28 -10.96 2.93 2.03
N ALA A 29 -10.23 2.97 0.91
CA ALA A 29 -10.32 4.05 -0.07
C ALA A 29 -11.73 4.14 -0.67
N VAL A 30 -12.32 2.99 -1.03
CA VAL A 30 -13.67 2.90 -1.59
C VAL A 30 -14.71 3.33 -0.56
N GLU A 31 -14.62 2.81 0.67
CA GLU A 31 -15.54 3.15 1.76
C GLU A 31 -15.53 4.66 2.05
N LYS A 32 -14.34 5.25 2.10
CA LYS A 32 -14.14 6.67 2.41
C LYS A 32 -14.24 7.58 1.18
N LYS A 33 -14.50 7.04 -0.01
CA LYS A 33 -14.55 7.76 -1.29
C LYS A 33 -13.27 8.58 -1.55
N ILE A 34 -12.13 8.02 -1.18
CA ILE A 34 -10.81 8.59 -1.41
C ILE A 34 -10.34 8.17 -2.80
N LYS A 35 -9.91 9.15 -3.61
CA LYS A 35 -9.52 8.94 -5.00
C LYS A 35 -8.08 8.49 -5.18
N GLU A 36 -7.24 8.72 -4.18
CA GLU A 36 -5.79 8.53 -4.29
C GLU A 36 -5.27 7.76 -3.07
N VAL A 37 -4.52 6.70 -3.37
CA VAL A 37 -3.75 5.92 -2.40
C VAL A 37 -2.28 6.05 -2.79
N GLU A 38 -1.47 6.60 -1.88
CA GLU A 38 -0.02 6.67 -2.03
C GLU A 38 0.61 5.41 -1.43
N ILE A 39 1.23 4.59 -2.27
CA ILE A 39 1.92 3.38 -1.86
C ILE A 39 3.41 3.69 -1.79
N ILE A 40 4.00 3.51 -0.62
CA ILE A 40 5.44 3.60 -0.42
C ILE A 40 6.01 2.18 -0.42
N PRO A 41 6.65 1.74 -1.53
CA PRO A 41 7.34 0.46 -1.55
C PRO A 41 8.54 0.51 -0.60
N GLY A 42 8.77 -0.61 0.10
CA GLY A 42 9.90 -0.75 1.03
C GLY A 42 11.28 -0.67 0.35
N LYS A 43 12.35 -0.80 1.14
CA LYS A 43 13.75 -0.53 0.74
C LYS A 43 14.16 -1.06 -0.65
N GLY A 44 14.22 -0.14 -1.63
CA GLY A 44 15.43 0.28 -2.35
C GLY A 44 16.32 -0.72 -3.10
N SER A 45 16.06 -2.03 -3.14
CA SER A 45 16.92 -2.96 -3.90
C SER A 45 16.67 -2.93 -5.42
N GLY A 46 15.68 -2.18 -5.89
CA GLY A 46 15.33 -2.12 -7.31
C GLY A 46 14.60 -3.36 -7.85
N GLN A 47 14.19 -4.30 -6.98
CA GLN A 47 13.49 -5.53 -7.40
C GLN A 47 12.04 -5.33 -7.84
N LEU A 48 11.44 -4.17 -7.56
CA LEU A 48 10.05 -3.85 -7.90
C LEU A 48 9.93 -2.76 -8.97
N ARG A 49 11.03 -2.44 -9.67
CA ARG A 49 11.02 -1.55 -10.85
C ARG A 49 11.02 -2.32 -12.15
#